data_AF-A0A8X6GDH4-F1
#
_entry.id   AF-A0A8X6GDH4-F1
#
_cell.length_a   1.000
_cell.length_b   1.000
_cell.length_c   1.000
_cell.angle_alpha   90.00
_cell.angle_beta   90.00
_cell.angle_gamma   90.00
#
_symmetry.space_group_name_H-M   'P 1'
#
loop_
_entity.id
_entity.type
_entity.pdbx_description
1 polymer ?
#
loop_
_entity_poly.entity_id
_entity_poly.type
_entity_poly.pdbx_seq_one_letter_code
_entity_poly.pdbx_strand_id
1 'polypeptide(L)'
;MDSSDAQRINIENEILNQIPLKRKYQAQKIMELLQQNSTSLLWTNEKELMIKNKILPNTNIVDLVAFLLKDRKTEPNGLWKFIDILKESDFPSQLIKNRYFKHKT
;
A
#
# COMPACT_ATOMS: atom_id res chain seq x y z
N MET A 1 -8.46 -12.78 19.98
CA MET A 1 -7.88 -11.84 18.98
C MET A 1 -6.39 -12.10 18.99
N ASP A 2 -5.84 -12.58 17.88
CA ASP A 2 -4.40 -12.72 17.72
C ASP A 2 -3.77 -11.31 17.69
N SER A 3 -2.60 -11.15 18.30
CA SER A 3 -1.84 -9.89 18.34
C SER A 3 -1.52 -9.37 16.92
N SER A 4 -1.46 -10.28 15.95
CA SER A 4 -1.25 -9.97 14.52
C SER A 4 -2.41 -9.18 13.89
N ASP A 5 -3.67 -9.52 14.22
CA ASP A 5 -4.85 -8.85 13.69
C ASP A 5 -5.02 -7.44 14.25
N ALA A 6 -4.74 -7.26 15.54
CA ALA A 6 -4.77 -5.94 16.18
C ALA A 6 -3.75 -4.97 15.57
N GLN A 7 -2.58 -5.47 15.19
CA GLN A 7 -1.53 -4.67 14.53
C GLN A 7 -1.90 -4.31 13.09
N ARG A 8 -2.53 -5.22 12.35
CA ARG A 8 -3.06 -4.91 11.00
C ARG A 8 -4.10 -3.80 11.04
N ILE A 9 -5.03 -3.86 12.00
CA ILE A 9 -6.03 -2.81 12.23
C ILE A 9 -5.36 -1.47 12.55
N ASN A 10 -4.29 -1.47 13.34
CA ASN A 10 -3.55 -0.25 13.66
C ASN A 10 -2.88 0.38 12.43
N ILE A 11 -2.25 -0.43 11.57
CA ILE A 11 -1.62 0.05 10.33
C ILE A 11 -2.67 0.58 9.35
N GLU A 12 -3.80 -0.10 9.22
CA GLU A 12 -4.92 0.37 8.38
C GLU A 12 -5.44 1.73 8.86
N ASN A 13 -5.66 1.88 10.16
CA ASN A 13 -6.06 3.17 10.74
C ASN A 13 -5.03 4.26 10.49
N GLU A 14 -3.73 3.94 10.59
CA GLU A 14 -2.66 4.89 10.29
C GLU A 14 -2.70 5.35 8.82
N ILE A 15 -2.92 4.42 7.89
CA ILE A 15 -3.15 4.74 6.48
C ILE A 15 -4.33 5.69 6.34
N LEU A 16 -5.50 5.32 6.86
CA LEU A 16 -6.71 6.13 6.74
C LEU A 16 -6.58 7.53 7.36
N ASN A 17 -5.76 7.68 8.41
CA ASN A 17 -5.49 8.97 9.04
C ASN A 17 -4.54 9.86 8.22
N GLN A 18 -3.65 9.28 7.41
CA GLN A 18 -2.74 10.05 6.55
C GLN A 18 -3.39 10.52 5.22
N ILE A 19 -4.54 9.96 4.85
CA ILE A 19 -5.24 10.25 3.61
C ILE A 19 -6.29 11.35 3.79
N PRO A 20 -6.39 12.33 2.87
CA PRO A 20 -7.46 13.33 2.89
C PRO A 20 -8.85 12.70 2.90
N LEU A 21 -9.81 13.29 3.62
CA LEU A 21 -11.17 12.75 3.79
C LEU A 21 -11.81 12.29 2.45
N LYS A 22 -11.71 13.12 1.42
CA LYS A 22 -12.22 12.87 0.06
C LYS A 22 -11.62 11.65 -0.65
N ARG A 23 -10.54 11.05 -0.12
CA ARG A 23 -9.83 9.89 -0.66
C ARG A 23 -9.86 8.66 0.26
N LYS A 24 -10.54 8.73 1.41
CA LYS A 24 -10.60 7.62 2.38
C LYS A 24 -11.28 6.38 1.80
N TYR A 25 -12.35 6.56 1.02
CA TYR A 25 -13.02 5.44 0.33
C TYR A 25 -12.05 4.70 -0.60
N GLN A 26 -11.23 5.42 -1.36
CA GLN A 26 -10.21 4.80 -2.21
C GLN A 26 -9.14 4.11 -1.38
N ALA A 27 -8.72 4.68 -0.25
CA ALA A 27 -7.77 4.04 0.66
C ALA A 27 -8.29 2.71 1.20
N GLN A 28 -9.54 2.67 1.67
CA GLN A 28 -10.20 1.43 2.11
C GLN A 28 -10.21 0.38 1.00
N LYS A 29 -10.64 0.76 -0.20
CA LYS A 29 -10.66 -0.17 -1.35
C LYS A 29 -9.27 -0.70 -1.73
N ILE A 30 -8.23 0.14 -1.64
CA ILE A 30 -6.85 -0.31 -1.86
C ILE A 30 -6.46 -1.33 -0.78
N MET A 31 -6.76 -1.06 0.49
CA MET A 31 -6.44 -1.98 1.58
C MET A 31 -7.16 -3.32 1.46
N GLU A 32 -8.46 -3.31 1.12
CA GLU A 32 -9.23 -4.53 0.85
C GLU A 32 -8.58 -5.37 -0.25
N LEU A 33 -8.20 -4.76 -1.37
CA LEU A 33 -7.54 -5.46 -2.48
C LEU A 33 -6.16 -6.01 -2.09
N LEU A 34 -5.39 -5.27 -1.30
CA LEU A 34 -4.09 -5.72 -0.80
C LEU A 34 -4.24 -6.93 0.14
N GLN A 35 -5.22 -6.90 1.04
CA GLN A 35 -5.51 -7.99 1.97
C GLN A 35 -6.03 -9.25 1.25
N GLN A 36 -6.83 -9.07 0.19
CA GLN A 36 -7.27 -10.16 -0.69
C GLN A 36 -6.10 -10.83 -1.42
N ASN A 37 -5.04 -10.08 -1.74
CA ASN A 37 -3.82 -10.57 -2.39
C ASN A 37 -2.72 -11.01 -1.39
N SER A 38 -3.12 -11.43 -0.19
CA SER A 38 -2.22 -11.82 0.91
C SER A 38 -1.24 -12.96 0.61
N THR A 39 -1.43 -13.71 -0.49
CA THR A 39 -0.47 -14.73 -0.93
C THR A 39 0.79 -14.13 -1.58
N SER A 40 0.64 -13.01 -2.30
CA SER A 40 1.73 -12.38 -3.05
C SER A 40 2.32 -11.18 -2.33
N LEU A 41 1.49 -10.48 -1.55
CA LEU A 41 1.82 -9.21 -0.92
C LEU A 41 1.31 -9.17 0.52
N LEU A 42 2.24 -9.03 1.45
CA LEU A 42 1.99 -8.85 2.87
C LEU A 42 2.84 -7.68 3.38
N TRP A 43 2.71 -7.36 4.66
CA TRP A 43 3.61 -6.47 5.35
C TRP A 43 3.87 -6.95 6.77
N THR A 44 5.03 -6.60 7.31
CA THR A 44 5.42 -6.91 8.68
C THR A 44 4.78 -5.92 9.67
N ASN A 45 4.96 -6.18 10.96
CA ASN A 45 4.49 -5.29 12.02
C ASN A 45 5.23 -3.95 12.02
N GLU A 46 6.46 -3.96 11.50
CA GLU A 46 7.31 -2.79 11.28
C GLU A 46 6.94 -2.04 9.99
N LYS A 47 5.84 -2.43 9.34
CA LYS A 47 5.28 -1.84 8.11
C LYS A 47 6.10 -2.15 6.86
N GLU A 48 7.10 -3.02 6.94
CA GLU A 48 7.90 -3.38 5.78
C GLU A 48 7.11 -4.30 4.84
N LEU A 49 7.20 -4.04 3.54
CA LEU A 49 6.57 -4.84 2.52
C LEU A 49 7.21 -6.23 2.47
N MET A 50 6.39 -7.26 2.38
CA MET A 50 6.81 -8.64 2.18
C MET A 50 6.22 -9.16 0.88
N ILE A 51 7.09 -9.54 -0.06
CA ILE A 51 6.70 -10.03 -1.40
C ILE A 51 7.12 -11.49 -1.50
N LYS A 52 6.18 -12.39 -1.79
CA LYS A 52 6.48 -13.84 -1.94
C LYS A 52 7.36 -14.37 -0.78
N ASN A 53 6.97 -14.04 0.46
CA ASN A 53 7.66 -14.35 1.72
C ASN A 53 9.08 -13.77 1.91
N LYS A 54 9.47 -12.78 1.10
CA LYS A 54 10.72 -12.04 1.28
C LYS A 54 10.43 -10.62 1.74
N ILE A 55 10.97 -10.24 2.89
CA ILE A 55 10.91 -8.87 3.38
C ILE A 55 11.73 -7.98 2.45
N LEU A 56 11.15 -6.86 2.03
CA LEU A 56 11.81 -5.81 1.30
C LEU A 56 12.18 -4.71 2.31
N PRO A 57 13.44 -4.65 2.78
CA PRO A 57 13.81 -3.80 3.89
C PRO A 57 13.71 -2.31 3.53
N ASN A 58 13.57 -1.46 4.54
CA ASN A 58 13.48 0.00 4.42
C ASN A 58 12.26 0.47 3.62
N THR A 59 11.21 -0.35 3.54
CA THR A 59 9.93 0.03 2.95
C THR A 59 8.91 0.32 4.03
N ASN A 60 7.84 1.01 3.67
CA ASN A 60 6.74 1.30 4.59
C ASN A 60 5.42 1.27 3.82
N ILE A 61 4.54 0.31 4.15
CA ILE A 61 3.26 0.12 3.49
C ILE A 61 2.36 1.35 3.61
N VAL A 62 2.45 2.08 4.73
CA VAL A 62 1.68 3.31 4.95
C VAL A 62 2.08 4.36 3.94
N ASP A 63 3.39 4.53 3.75
CA ASP A 63 3.91 5.42 2.73
C ASP A 63 3.55 4.96 1.32
N LEU A 64 3.72 3.68 1.01
CA LEU A 64 3.41 3.15 -0.32
C LEU A 64 1.95 3.43 -0.71
N VAL A 65 1.00 3.14 0.17
CA VAL A 65 -0.43 3.43 -0.06
C VAL A 65 -0.69 4.95 -0.11
N ALA A 66 -0.06 5.72 0.77
CA ALA A 66 -0.15 7.17 0.74
C ALA A 66 0.38 7.78 -0.56
N PHE A 67 1.41 7.19 -1.19
CA PHE A 67 1.90 7.62 -2.51
C PHE A 67 0.86 7.46 -3.60
N LEU A 68 0.03 6.42 -3.55
CA LEU A 68 -0.99 6.21 -4.58
C LEU A 68 -2.08 7.29 -4.51
N LEU A 69 -2.33 7.84 -3.32
CA LEU A 69 -3.50 8.69 -3.06
C LEU A 69 -3.17 10.14 -2.73
N LYS A 70 -1.92 10.51 -2.46
CA LYS A 70 -1.53 11.92 -2.20
C LYS A 70 -0.71 12.42 -3.37
N ASP A 71 -0.93 13.67 -3.76
CA ASP A 71 -0.13 14.35 -4.79
C ASP A 71 1.27 14.66 -4.22
N ARG A 72 2.11 13.63 -4.10
CA ARG A 72 3.47 13.73 -3.60
C ARG A 72 4.46 13.32 -4.69
N LYS A 73 5.49 14.15 -4.86
CA LYS A 73 6.56 13.94 -5.87
C LYS A 73 7.58 12.91 -5.42
N THR A 74 7.88 12.86 -4.12
CA THR A 74 8.89 11.98 -3.56
C THR A 74 8.39 10.54 -3.51
N GLU A 75 9.06 9.67 -4.26
CA GLU A 75 8.77 8.24 -4.27
C GLU A 75 9.27 7.58 -2.98
N PRO A 76 8.45 6.75 -2.31
CA PRO A 76 8.92 5.95 -1.19
C PRO A 76 9.81 4.81 -1.68
N ASN A 77 10.68 4.33 -0.80
CA ASN A 77 11.46 3.13 -1.05
C ASN A 77 10.55 1.95 -1.40
N GLY A 78 10.98 1.17 -2.40
CA GLY A 78 10.25 -0.02 -2.84
C GLY A 78 9.01 0.24 -3.70
N LEU A 79 8.70 1.50 -4.06
CA LEU A 79 7.51 1.85 -4.87
C LEU A 79 7.37 0.99 -6.12
N TRP A 80 8.42 0.87 -6.93
CA TRP A 80 8.32 0.17 -8.21
C TRP A 80 8.05 -1.33 -8.05
N LYS A 81 8.72 -1.99 -7.08
CA LYS A 81 8.43 -3.40 -6.75
C LYS A 81 6.99 -3.58 -6.25
N PHE A 82 6.50 -2.63 -5.46
CA PHE A 82 5.11 -2.63 -5.01
C PHE A 82 4.13 -2.50 -6.20
N ILE A 83 4.38 -1.56 -7.11
CA ILE A 83 3.57 -1.38 -8.34
C ILE A 83 3.61 -2.61 -9.24
N ASP A 84 4.75 -3.25 -9.41
CA ASP A 84 4.87 -4.45 -10.25
C ASP A 84 3.99 -5.59 -9.71
N ILE A 85 3.98 -5.80 -8.39
CA ILE A 85 3.09 -6.78 -7.76
C ILE A 85 1.62 -6.39 -7.87
N LEU A 86 1.30 -5.10 -7.76
CA LEU A 86 -0.07 -4.62 -8.01
C LEU A 86 -0.52 -4.89 -9.45
N LYS A 87 0.35 -4.68 -10.44
CA LYS A 87 0.07 -5.00 -11.85
C LYS A 87 -0.12 -6.51 -12.06
N GLU A 88 0.69 -7.34 -11.41
CA GLU A 88 0.54 -8.81 -11.43
C GLU A 88 -0.81 -9.27 -10.83
N SER A 89 -1.45 -8.44 -9.99
CA SER A 89 -2.68 -8.77 -9.24
C SER A 89 -3.94 -8.11 -9.82
N ASP A 90 -3.93 -7.71 -11.10
CA ASP A 90 -5.02 -7.00 -11.78
C ASP A 90 -5.53 -5.77 -11.01
N PHE A 91 -4.62 -5.07 -10.31
CA PHE A 91 -4.99 -3.93 -9.50
C PHE A 91 -5.57 -2.79 -10.36
N PRO A 92 -6.73 -2.20 -10.00
CA PRO A 92 -7.36 -1.18 -10.81
C PRO A 92 -6.55 0.13 -10.77
N SER A 93 -5.87 0.47 -11.86
CA SER A 93 -5.04 1.68 -12.00
C SER A 93 -5.79 2.98 -11.69
N GLN A 94 -7.11 3.00 -11.93
CA GLN A 94 -8.02 4.09 -11.57
C GLN A 94 -8.04 4.44 -10.07
N LEU A 95 -7.58 3.56 -9.18
CA LEU A 95 -7.44 3.85 -7.75
C LEU A 95 -6.22 4.72 -7.45
N ILE A 96 -5.24 4.79 -8.35
CA ILE A 96 -4.08 5.67 -8.24
C ILE A 96 -4.54 7.09 -8.59
N LYS A 97 -4.46 8.00 -7.62
CA LYS A 97 -4.91 9.40 -7.72
C LYS A 97 -3.77 10.41 -7.59
N ASN A 98 -2.54 9.97 -7.38
CA ASN A 98 -1.38 10.84 -7.35
C ASN A 98 -1.01 11.29 -8.76
N ARG A 99 -1.09 12.61 -9.00
CA ARG A 99 -0.77 13.21 -10.31
C ARG A 99 0.71 13.15 -10.69
N TYR A 100 1.59 12.94 -9.71
CA TYR A 100 3.03 12.76 -9.94
C TYR A 100 3.43 11.30 -10.15
N PHE A 101 2.47 10.37 -10.10
CA PHE A 101 2.71 8.98 -10.46
C PHE A 101 3.07 8.92 -11.94
N LYS A 102 4.35 8.69 -12.25
CA LYS A 102 4.80 8.46 -13.61
C LYS A 102 4.55 7.00 -13.93
N HIS A 103 3.79 6.69 -14.98
CA HIS A 103 3.81 5.34 -15.51
C HIS A 103 5.18 5.14 -16.15
N LYS A 104 6.06 4.32 -15.55
CA LYS A 104 7.13 3.71 -16.33
C LYS A 104 6.47 2.67 -17.23
N THR A 105 6.37 3.02 -18.51
CA THR A 105 6.16 2.12 -19.64
C THR A 105 7.30 1.13 -19.76
#